data_AF-A0A931QF71-F1
#
_entry.id   AF-A0A931QF71-F1
#
_cell.length_a   1.000
_cell.length_b   1.000
_cell.length_c   1.000
_cell.angle_alpha   90.00
_cell.angle_beta   90.00
_cell.angle_gamma   90.00
#
_symmetry.space_group_name_H-M   'P 1'
#
loop_
_entity.id
_entity.type
_entity.pdbx_description
1 polymer ?
#
loop_
_entity_poly.entity_id
_entity_poly.type
_entity_poly.pdbx_seq_one_letter_code
_entity_poly.pdbx_strand_id
1 'polypeptide(L)'
;MDEKRGAPGSYDFLWLSLALLPLLFISLLLPLTPHDYWWYLRLGQDILRAGYVPSIETYSFTYAGTPVTYQPWLSAVIFRLAYSGGGMDFTFLLRALFIGAAYGLLWLWMRQLGAGPRLAAVLIIIAGLAGSNNWSFRPQMLIGPFGRRCLPIPCSPSRLLFYGIGKQEKIKRPGFCL
;
A
#
# COMPACT_ATOMS: atom_id res chain seq x y z
N MET A 1 23.34 -28.04 7.50
CA MET A 1 21.91 -27.72 7.32
C MET A 1 21.85 -26.80 6.12
N ASP A 2 21.76 -27.40 4.93
CA ASP A 2 21.87 -26.69 3.66
C ASP A 2 20.63 -25.84 3.41
N GLU A 3 20.83 -24.53 3.54
CA GLU A 3 19.89 -23.51 3.13
C GLU A 3 19.76 -23.54 1.60
N LYS A 4 18.88 -24.40 1.09
CA LYS A 4 18.39 -24.34 -0.27
C LYS A 4 17.55 -23.07 -0.43
N ARG A 5 18.21 -21.93 -0.68
CA ARG A 5 17.57 -20.78 -1.34
C ARG A 5 17.31 -21.19 -2.78
N GLY A 6 16.23 -21.94 -2.98
CA GLY A 6 15.78 -22.36 -4.30
C GLY A 6 15.52 -21.13 -5.14
N ALA A 7 16.15 -21.08 -6.32
CA ALA A 7 15.75 -20.16 -7.38
C ALA A 7 14.21 -20.22 -7.54
N PRO A 8 13.54 -19.10 -7.88
CA PRO A 8 12.09 -19.10 -8.07
C PRO A 8 11.73 -20.18 -9.07
N GLY A 9 11.12 -21.26 -8.59
CA GLY A 9 10.74 -22.38 -9.43
C GLY A 9 9.57 -21.97 -10.31
N SER A 10 9.40 -22.60 -11.47
CA SER A 10 8.21 -22.43 -12.33
C SER A 10 6.89 -22.53 -11.55
N TYR A 11 6.87 -23.36 -10.50
CA TYR A 11 5.75 -23.51 -9.58
C TYR A 11 5.40 -22.24 -8.79
N ASP A 12 6.36 -21.37 -8.45
CA ASP A 12 6.11 -20.15 -7.68
C ASP A 12 5.21 -19.18 -8.44
N PHE A 13 5.45 -19.04 -9.75
CA PHE A 13 4.62 -18.22 -10.63
C PHE A 13 3.20 -18.79 -10.75
N LEU A 14 3.09 -20.12 -10.79
CA LEU A 14 1.82 -20.84 -10.84
C LEU A 14 0.99 -20.60 -9.58
N TRP A 15 1.60 -20.67 -8.38
CA TRP A 15 0.92 -20.39 -7.13
C TRP A 15 0.57 -18.90 -6.95
N LEU A 16 1.46 -18.00 -7.40
CA LEU A 16 1.20 -16.55 -7.38
C LEU A 16 0.01 -16.19 -8.28
N SER A 17 0.01 -16.67 -9.53
CA SER A 17 -1.09 -16.44 -10.48
C SER A 17 -2.40 -17.05 -9.98
N LEU A 18 -2.37 -18.27 -9.43
CA LEU A 18 -3.54 -18.92 -8.85
C LEU A 18 -4.14 -18.12 -7.69
N ALA A 19 -3.32 -17.43 -6.89
CA ALA A 19 -3.80 -16.57 -5.80
C ALA A 19 -4.26 -15.20 -6.29
N LEU A 20 -3.52 -14.56 -7.20
CA LEU A 20 -3.81 -13.19 -7.65
C LEU A 20 -4.97 -13.10 -8.63
N LEU A 21 -5.06 -14.00 -9.62
CA LEU A 21 -6.11 -13.94 -10.64
C LEU A 21 -7.53 -13.89 -10.08
N PRO A 22 -7.95 -14.75 -9.12
CA PRO A 22 -9.29 -14.66 -8.56
C PRO A 22 -9.52 -13.34 -7.80
N LEU A 23 -8.52 -12.83 -7.08
CA LEU A 23 -8.63 -11.55 -6.37
C LEU A 23 -8.77 -10.37 -7.35
N LEU A 24 -7.99 -10.36 -8.43
CA LEU A 24 -8.08 -9.34 -9.48
C LEU A 24 -9.43 -9.43 -10.21
N PHE A 25 -9.91 -10.64 -10.48
CA PHE A 25 -11.20 -10.85 -11.13
C PHE A 25 -12.36 -10.36 -10.24
N ILE A 26 -12.37 -10.73 -8.95
CA ILE A 26 -13.34 -10.21 -7.97
C ILE A 26 -13.25 -8.69 -7.88
N SER A 27 -12.03 -8.15 -7.86
CA SER A 27 -11.82 -6.71 -7.87
C SER A 27 -12.50 -6.09 -9.07
N LEU A 28 -12.34 -6.58 -10.30
CA LEU A 28 -12.97 -6.00 -11.48
C LEU A 28 -14.50 -6.10 -11.47
N LEU A 29 -15.07 -7.15 -10.87
CA LEU A 29 -16.52 -7.36 -10.77
C LEU A 29 -17.22 -6.50 -9.70
N LEU A 30 -16.47 -6.00 -8.70
CA LEU A 30 -17.04 -5.20 -7.64
C LEU A 30 -17.51 -3.82 -8.15
N PRO A 31 -18.80 -3.49 -7.99
CA PRO A 31 -19.35 -2.24 -8.50
C PRO A 31 -18.72 -1.04 -7.81
N LEU A 32 -18.60 0.06 -8.56
CA LEU A 32 -18.27 1.37 -8.02
C LEU A 32 -19.41 1.83 -7.11
N THR A 33 -19.20 1.78 -5.78
CA THR A 33 -20.13 2.41 -4.83
C THR A 33 -20.14 3.92 -5.10
N PRO A 34 -21.28 4.52 -5.48
CA PRO A 34 -21.32 5.85 -6.11
C PRO A 34 -20.88 7.03 -5.24
N HIS A 35 -20.82 6.87 -3.92
CA HIS A 35 -20.92 8.01 -3.01
C HIS A 35 -19.80 9.06 -3.18
N ASP A 36 -18.55 8.64 -3.39
CA ASP A 36 -17.42 9.59 -3.36
C ASP A 36 -16.58 9.62 -4.65
N TYR A 37 -16.80 8.72 -5.60
CA TYR A 37 -15.92 8.59 -6.78
C TYR A 37 -15.98 9.81 -7.71
N TRP A 38 -17.20 10.25 -8.05
CA TRP A 38 -17.43 11.39 -8.92
C TRP A 38 -16.90 12.70 -8.34
N TRP A 39 -16.96 12.81 -7.01
CA TRP A 39 -16.35 13.90 -6.28
C TRP A 39 -14.84 13.98 -6.54
N TYR A 40 -14.11 12.86 -6.44
CA TYR A 40 -12.67 12.85 -6.71
C TYR A 40 -12.35 13.20 -8.17
N LEU A 41 -13.17 12.76 -9.12
CA LEU A 41 -13.01 13.15 -10.53
C LEU A 41 -13.19 14.66 -10.73
N ARG A 42 -14.14 15.27 -10.02
CA ARG A 42 -14.37 16.72 -10.08
C ARG A 42 -13.24 17.49 -9.40
N LEU A 43 -12.82 17.07 -8.20
CA LEU A 43 -11.68 17.67 -7.50
C LEU A 43 -10.41 17.59 -8.36
N GLY A 44 -10.13 16.44 -8.96
CA GLY A 44 -8.99 16.26 -9.87
C GLY A 44 -9.09 17.14 -11.12
N GLN A 45 -10.30 17.35 -11.65
CA GLN A 45 -10.52 18.27 -12.77
C GLN A 45 -10.19 19.71 -12.39
N ASP A 46 -10.67 20.15 -11.23
CA ASP A 46 -10.52 21.52 -10.78
C ASP A 46 -9.04 21.80 -10.43
N ILE A 47 -8.33 20.83 -9.83
CA ILE A 47 -6.87 20.91 -9.61
C ILE A 47 -6.11 21.00 -10.94
N LEU A 48 -6.41 20.13 -11.92
CA LEU A 48 -5.71 20.13 -13.21
C LEU A 48 -5.98 21.41 -14.02
N ARG A 49 -7.16 22.02 -13.88
CA ARG A 49 -7.51 23.29 -14.54
C ARG A 49 -6.89 24.50 -13.86
N ALA A 50 -6.92 24.53 -12.53
CA ALA A 50 -6.40 25.66 -11.76
C ALA A 50 -4.87 25.64 -11.65
N GLY A 51 -4.25 24.45 -11.71
CA GLY A 51 -2.80 24.28 -11.53
C GLY A 51 -2.35 24.32 -10.07
N TYR A 52 -3.27 24.45 -9.12
CA TYR A 52 -3.00 24.44 -7.68
C TYR A 52 -4.10 23.67 -6.93
N VAL A 53 -3.78 23.23 -5.71
CA VAL A 53 -4.75 22.56 -4.82
C VAL A 53 -5.68 23.62 -4.23
N PRO A 54 -7.01 23.53 -4.42
CA PRO A 54 -7.94 24.49 -3.83
C PRO A 54 -7.78 24.50 -2.30
N SER A 55 -7.62 25.70 -1.75
CA SER A 55 -7.46 25.93 -0.30
C SER A 55 -8.77 26.34 0.38
N ILE A 56 -9.86 26.46 -0.39
CA ILE A 56 -11.17 26.90 0.07
C ILE A 56 -12.19 25.81 -0.24
N GLU A 57 -13.02 25.47 0.75
CA GLU A 57 -14.10 24.53 0.53
C GLU A 57 -15.18 25.18 -0.35
N THR A 58 -15.46 24.57 -1.50
CA THR A 58 -16.47 25.02 -2.46
C THR A 58 -17.65 24.05 -2.57
N TYR A 59 -17.53 22.81 -2.13
CA TYR A 59 -18.50 21.78 -2.45
C TYR A 59 -19.41 21.37 -1.27
N SER A 60 -18.99 21.56 -0.02
CA SER A 60 -19.83 21.33 1.16
C SER A 60 -20.82 22.47 1.37
N PHE A 61 -22.11 22.14 1.51
CA PHE A 61 -23.16 23.13 1.73
C PHE A 61 -23.02 23.90 3.05
N THR A 62 -22.59 23.24 4.13
CA THR A 62 -22.53 23.81 5.48
C THR A 62 -21.23 24.55 5.81
N TYR A 63 -20.15 24.28 5.08
CA TYR A 63 -18.81 24.81 5.34
C TYR A 63 -18.20 25.50 4.10
N ALA A 64 -19.03 25.88 3.13
CA ALA A 64 -18.60 26.63 1.96
C ALA A 64 -17.86 27.92 2.38
N GLY A 65 -16.72 28.20 1.75
CA GLY A 65 -15.89 29.37 2.02
C GLY A 65 -14.88 29.22 3.16
N THR A 66 -14.83 28.08 3.84
CA THR A 66 -13.82 27.84 4.90
C THR A 66 -12.49 27.32 4.32
N PRO A 67 -11.35 27.63 4.95
CA PRO A 67 -10.07 27.09 4.51
C PRO A 67 -10.00 25.58 4.74
N VAL A 68 -9.72 24.82 3.69
CA VAL A 68 -9.62 23.35 3.71
C VAL A 68 -8.33 22.90 3.04
N THR A 69 -7.72 21.85 3.57
CA THR A 69 -6.61 21.16 2.90
C THR A 69 -7.10 19.81 2.44
N TYR A 70 -7.25 19.62 1.12
CA TYR A 70 -7.60 18.31 0.57
C TYR A 70 -6.41 17.36 0.61
N GLN A 71 -6.29 16.61 1.70
CA GLN A 71 -5.27 15.56 1.84
C GLN A 71 -5.26 14.52 0.70
N PRO A 72 -6.40 14.15 0.07
CA PRO A 72 -6.41 13.20 -1.06
C PRO A 72 -6.22 13.85 -2.45
N TRP A 73 -5.69 15.07 -2.55
CA TRP A 73 -5.56 15.78 -3.84
C TRP A 73 -4.82 14.97 -4.91
N LEU A 74 -3.71 14.29 -4.55
CA LEU A 74 -2.92 13.52 -5.50
C LEU A 74 -3.72 12.32 -6.05
N SER A 75 -4.50 11.65 -5.19
CA SER A 75 -5.38 10.57 -5.62
C SER A 75 -6.45 11.03 -6.59
N ALA A 76 -7.03 12.21 -6.35
CA ALA A 76 -8.02 12.81 -7.23
C ALA A 76 -7.45 13.10 -8.62
N VAL A 77 -6.20 13.62 -8.69
CA VAL A 77 -5.50 13.85 -9.95
C VAL A 77 -5.25 12.54 -10.69
N ILE A 78 -4.75 11.50 -10.00
CA ILE A 78 -4.51 10.18 -10.62
C ILE A 78 -5.80 9.58 -11.18
N PHE A 79 -6.89 9.60 -10.41
CA PHE A 79 -8.19 9.11 -10.88
C PHE A 79 -8.70 9.90 -12.09
N ARG A 80 -8.55 11.23 -12.07
CA ARG A 80 -8.90 12.08 -13.20
C ARG A 80 -8.08 11.75 -14.46
N LEU A 81 -6.78 11.52 -14.31
CA LEU A 81 -5.91 11.15 -15.44
C LEU A 81 -6.29 9.78 -16.01
N ALA A 82 -6.51 8.78 -15.16
CA ALA A 82 -6.98 7.47 -15.58
C ALA A 82 -8.32 7.56 -16.32
N TYR A 83 -9.27 8.33 -15.78
CA TYR A 83 -10.56 8.57 -16.41
C TYR A 83 -10.45 9.28 -17.77
N SER A 84 -9.50 10.23 -17.92
CA SER A 84 -9.28 10.89 -19.20
C SER A 84 -8.68 9.99 -20.28
N GLY A 85 -7.98 8.91 -19.90
CA GLY A 85 -7.35 7.97 -20.84
C GLY A 85 -8.31 6.93 -21.42
N GLY A 86 -9.38 6.57 -20.71
CA GLY A 86 -10.36 5.59 -21.20
C GLY A 86 -11.53 5.36 -20.24
N GLY A 87 -11.97 6.42 -19.57
CA GLY A 87 -13.19 6.41 -18.76
C GLY A 87 -13.12 5.50 -17.52
N MET A 88 -14.24 4.84 -17.24
CA MET A 88 -14.36 3.98 -16.05
C MET A 88 -13.49 2.73 -16.16
N ASP A 89 -13.28 2.20 -17.36
CA ASP A 89 -12.52 0.96 -17.60
C ASP A 89 -11.07 1.11 -17.13
N PHE A 90 -10.42 2.22 -17.49
CA PHE A 90 -9.06 2.52 -17.01
C PHE A 90 -8.99 2.71 -15.50
N THR A 91 -10.08 3.14 -14.89
CA THR A 91 -10.15 3.32 -13.44
C THR A 91 -10.23 1.95 -12.75
N PHE A 92 -11.00 1.01 -13.31
CA PHE A 92 -10.99 -0.39 -12.84
C PHE A 92 -9.65 -1.07 -13.02
N LEU A 93 -8.99 -0.85 -14.16
CA LEU A 93 -7.63 -1.35 -14.41
C LEU A 93 -6.62 -0.78 -13.40
N LEU A 94 -6.73 0.51 -13.10
CA LEU A 94 -5.88 1.16 -12.10
C LEU A 94 -6.07 0.51 -10.72
N ARG A 95 -7.31 0.23 -10.30
CA ARG A 95 -7.59 -0.49 -9.05
C ARG A 95 -6.96 -1.88 -9.05
N ALA A 96 -7.17 -2.65 -10.12
CA ALA A 96 -6.59 -3.98 -10.25
C ALA A 96 -5.06 -3.95 -10.20
N LEU A 97 -4.43 -2.94 -10.81
CA LEU A 97 -2.98 -2.73 -10.76
C LEU A 97 -2.48 -2.48 -9.33
N PHE A 98 -3.14 -1.60 -8.57
CA PHE A 98 -2.74 -1.33 -7.19
C PHE A 98 -2.91 -2.55 -6.27
N ILE A 99 -4.01 -3.28 -6.41
CA ILE A 99 -4.25 -4.52 -5.68
C ILE A 99 -3.19 -5.57 -6.04
N GLY A 100 -2.95 -5.78 -7.33
CA GLY A 100 -1.92 -6.71 -7.82
C GLY A 100 -0.52 -6.35 -7.32
N ALA A 101 -0.17 -5.06 -7.33
CA ALA A 101 1.10 -4.57 -6.80
C ALA A 101 1.21 -4.79 -5.27
N ALA A 102 0.17 -4.48 -4.49
CA ALA A 102 0.18 -4.64 -3.04
C ALA A 102 0.34 -6.11 -2.63
N TYR A 103 -0.48 -7.00 -3.18
CA TYR A 103 -0.41 -8.44 -2.86
C TYR A 103 0.80 -9.12 -3.50
N GLY A 104 1.28 -8.64 -4.66
CA GLY A 104 2.53 -9.08 -5.27
C GLY A 104 3.76 -8.71 -4.44
N LEU A 105 3.79 -7.51 -3.86
CA LEU A 105 4.84 -7.13 -2.90
C LEU A 105 4.76 -7.96 -1.62
N LEU A 106 3.55 -8.21 -1.11
CA LEU A 106 3.34 -9.08 0.04
C LEU A 106 3.85 -10.51 -0.23
N TRP A 107 3.58 -11.06 -1.42
CA TRP A 107 4.15 -12.34 -1.87
C TRP A 107 5.67 -12.33 -1.79
N LEU A 108 6.32 -11.33 -2.41
CA LEU A 108 7.78 -11.22 -2.41
C LEU A 108 8.34 -11.17 -0.99
N TRP A 109 7.68 -10.43 -0.09
CA TRP A 109 8.06 -10.36 1.32
C TRP A 109 7.93 -11.72 2.03
N MET A 110 6.82 -12.43 1.84
CA MET A 110 6.64 -13.77 2.42
C MET A 110 7.66 -14.77 1.89
N ARG A 111 8.00 -14.72 0.61
CA ARG A 111 9.02 -15.58 -0.01
C ARG A 111 10.42 -15.26 0.53
N GLN A 112 10.73 -13.98 0.77
CA GLN A 112 12.00 -13.57 1.39
C GLN A 112 12.14 -14.06 2.85
N LEU A 113 11.03 -14.18 3.58
CA LEU A 113 11.00 -14.75 4.94
C LEU A 113 11.07 -16.28 4.97
N GLY A 114 11.18 -16.95 3.82
CA GLY A 114 11.28 -18.40 3.72
C GLY A 114 9.94 -19.15 3.74
N ALA A 115 8.80 -18.46 3.65
CA ALA A 115 7.50 -19.12 3.56
C ALA A 115 7.37 -19.90 2.24
N GLY A 116 6.91 -21.16 2.31
CA GLY A 116 6.65 -21.98 1.12
C GLY A 116 5.59 -21.37 0.19
N PRO A 117 5.61 -21.65 -1.12
CA PRO A 117 4.75 -20.96 -2.09
C PRO A 117 3.26 -21.27 -1.88
N ARG A 118 2.92 -22.49 -1.40
CA ARG A 118 1.55 -22.88 -1.05
C ARG A 118 1.01 -22.07 0.13
N LEU A 119 1.81 -21.94 1.19
CA LEU A 119 1.42 -21.18 2.38
C LEU A 119 1.25 -19.71 2.04
N ALA A 120 2.17 -19.13 1.27
CA ALA A 120 2.08 -17.76 0.81
C ALA A 120 0.80 -17.51 -0.03
N ALA A 121 0.41 -18.46 -0.90
CA ALA A 121 -0.78 -18.33 -1.73
C ALA A 121 -2.07 -18.30 -0.87
N VAL A 122 -2.18 -19.22 0.10
CA VAL A 122 -3.32 -19.27 1.02
C VAL A 122 -3.41 -17.97 1.85
N LEU A 123 -2.28 -17.48 2.37
CA LEU A 123 -2.23 -16.24 3.13
C LEU A 123 -2.65 -15.02 2.30
N ILE A 124 -2.25 -14.95 1.03
CA ILE A 124 -2.69 -13.89 0.10
C ILE A 124 -4.19 -13.96 -0.13
N ILE A 125 -4.76 -15.14 -0.36
CA ILE A 125 -6.20 -15.27 -0.59
C ILE A 125 -6.97 -14.82 0.66
N ILE A 126 -6.54 -15.27 1.86
CA ILE A 126 -7.18 -14.88 3.12
C ILE A 126 -7.06 -13.35 3.33
N ALA A 127 -5.86 -12.78 3.15
CA ALA A 127 -5.64 -11.34 3.28
C ALA A 127 -6.39 -10.53 2.20
N GLY A 128 -6.54 -11.09 1.01
CA GLY A 128 -7.32 -10.57 -0.11
C GLY A 128 -8.80 -10.46 0.23
N LEU A 129 -9.38 -11.57 0.68
CA LEU A 129 -10.79 -11.65 1.06
C LEU A 129 -11.08 -10.77 2.28
N ALA A 130 -10.23 -10.78 3.31
CA ALA A 130 -10.37 -9.92 4.48
C ALA A 130 -10.25 -8.42 4.11
N GLY A 131 -9.38 -8.09 3.15
CA GLY A 131 -9.19 -6.74 2.65
C GLY A 131 -10.24 -6.27 1.63
N SER A 132 -11.07 -7.17 1.11
CA SER A 132 -11.99 -6.89 -0.01
C SER A 132 -12.99 -5.76 0.27
N ASN A 133 -13.40 -5.58 1.53
CA ASN A 133 -14.28 -4.48 1.94
C ASN A 133 -13.62 -3.09 1.76
N ASN A 134 -12.29 -3.03 1.69
CA ASN A 134 -11.54 -1.80 1.46
C ASN A 134 -11.18 -1.59 -0.02
N TRP A 135 -11.69 -2.42 -0.95
CA TRP A 135 -11.44 -2.29 -2.39
C TRP A 135 -12.32 -1.23 -3.09
N SER A 136 -13.00 -0.38 -2.33
CA SER A 136 -13.65 0.83 -2.86
C SER A 136 -12.61 1.89 -3.24
N PHE A 137 -12.89 2.71 -4.26
CA PHE A 137 -12.04 3.83 -4.68
C PHE A 137 -11.93 4.90 -3.60
N ARG A 138 -11.09 4.62 -2.60
CA ARG A 138 -10.75 5.52 -1.50
C ARG A 138 -9.29 5.94 -1.63
N PRO A 139 -8.92 7.17 -1.25
CA PRO A 139 -7.54 7.66 -1.27
C PRO A 139 -6.56 6.77 -0.50
N GLN A 140 -7.07 6.01 0.48
CA GLN A 140 -6.31 5.06 1.30
C GLN A 140 -5.63 3.96 0.48
N MET A 141 -6.18 3.59 -0.69
CA MET A 141 -5.59 2.60 -1.58
C MET A 141 -4.20 2.98 -2.09
N LEU A 142 -3.97 4.28 -2.30
CA LEU A 142 -2.71 4.80 -2.84
C LEU A 142 -1.65 4.97 -1.75
N ILE A 143 -2.07 5.14 -0.49
CA ILE A 143 -1.19 5.41 0.65
C ILE A 143 -0.64 4.12 1.25
N GLY A 144 -1.46 3.06 1.31
CA GLY A 144 -1.13 1.77 1.92
C GLY A 144 0.24 1.19 1.52
N PRO A 145 0.65 1.18 0.24
CA PRO A 145 1.90 0.53 -0.17
C PRO A 145 3.18 1.38 0.02
N PHE A 146 3.07 2.69 0.25
CA PHE A 146 4.25 3.59 0.31
C PHE A 146 4.66 3.99 1.74
N GLY A 147 3.87 3.64 2.75
CA GLY A 147 4.04 4.15 4.11
C GLY A 147 5.29 3.69 4.87
N ARG A 148 5.86 2.51 4.59
CA ARG A 148 7.09 2.05 5.26
C ARG A 148 7.91 1.12 4.38
N ARG A 149 8.76 1.70 3.53
CA ARG A 149 9.95 1.04 3.01
C ARG A 149 11.03 0.98 4.11
N CYS A 150 10.75 0.28 5.21
CA CYS A 150 11.81 -0.18 6.10
C CYS A 150 12.39 -1.43 5.45
N LEU A 151 13.47 -1.23 4.72
CA LEU A 151 14.33 -2.30 4.22
C LEU A 151 14.61 -3.27 5.37
N PRO A 152 14.42 -4.60 5.23
CA PRO A 152 15.08 -5.53 6.11
C PRO A 152 16.56 -5.46 5.77
N ILE A 153 17.30 -4.61 6.48
CA ILE A 153 18.75 -4.75 6.54
C ILE A 153 18.98 -6.11 7.19
N PRO A 154 19.64 -7.07 6.51
CA PRO A 154 20.00 -8.32 7.15
C PRO A 154 20.93 -7.98 8.32
N CYS A 155 20.44 -8.13 9.55
CA CYS A 155 21.29 -8.21 10.72
C CYS A 155 22.27 -9.37 10.50
N SER A 156 23.52 -9.05 10.17
CA SER A 156 24.59 -10.03 10.04
C SER A 156 24.86 -10.64 11.42
N PRO A 157 24.74 -11.97 11.60
CA PRO A 157 24.94 -12.63 12.87
C PRO A 157 26.43 -12.93 13.04
N SER A 158 27.23 -11.93 13.36
CA SER A 158 28.65 -12.16 13.62
C SER A 158 29.25 -11.11 14.55
N ARG A 159 28.80 -11.10 15.81
CA ARG A 159 29.66 -10.65 16.94
C ARG A 159 29.15 -11.11 18.30
N LEU A 160 28.94 -12.42 18.44
CA LEU A 160 29.05 -13.08 19.75
C LEU A 160 30.41 -13.76 19.73
N LEU A 161 31.42 -13.14 20.35
CA LEU A 161 32.49 -13.82 21.08
C LEU A 161 33.52 -12.81 21.62
N PHE A 162 33.59 -12.81 22.95
CA PHE A 162 34.71 -12.52 23.84
C PHE A 162 34.77 -11.20 24.62
N TYR A 163 34.96 -11.43 25.93
CA TYR A 163 35.51 -10.59 26.98
C TYR A 163 34.50 -9.66 27.66
N GLY A 164 34.15 -9.81 28.94
CA GLY A 164 34.80 -10.50 30.05
C GLY A 164 34.61 -9.61 31.28
N ILE A 165 33.99 -10.16 32.33
CA ILE A 165 34.08 -9.78 33.76
C ILE A 165 33.97 -8.28 34.13
N GLY A 166 32.93 -7.98 34.91
CA GLY A 166 33.10 -7.21 36.14
C GLY A 166 32.58 -5.77 36.14
N LYS A 167 31.97 -5.42 37.29
CA LYS A 167 31.58 -4.10 37.80
C LYS A 167 30.29 -3.46 37.27
N GLN A 168 29.25 -3.66 38.08
CA GLN A 168 28.21 -2.67 38.36
C GLN A 168 28.88 -1.44 38.98
N GLU A 169 28.98 -0.34 38.24
CA GLU A 169 29.39 0.95 38.80
C GLU A 169 28.37 2.03 38.44
N LYS A 170 27.70 2.56 39.48
CA LYS A 170 26.76 3.68 39.44
C LYS A 170 27.41 4.87 38.73
N ILE A 171 26.79 5.39 37.67
CA ILE A 171 27.10 6.73 37.16
C ILE A 171 25.80 7.54 37.02
N LYS A 172 25.48 8.20 38.15
CA LYS A 172 25.01 9.58 38.32
C LYS A 172 24.50 10.29 37.05
N ARG A 173 23.20 10.62 37.04
CA ARG A 173 22.64 11.67 36.18
C ARG A 173 23.16 13.04 36.63
N PRO A 174 23.62 13.88 35.70
CA PRO A 174 23.23 15.29 35.65
C PRO A 174 22.46 15.50 34.32
N GLY A 175 21.40 16.28 34.26
CA GLY A 175 21.34 17.67 34.66
C GLY A 175 20.85 18.42 33.43
N PHE A 176 19.70 19.05 33.57
CA PHE A 176 19.05 19.94 32.61
C PHE A 176 19.94 21.18 32.29
N CYS A 177 19.53 21.95 31.28
CA CYS A 177 20.08 23.21 30.69
C CYS A 177 20.87 22.97 29.38
N LEU A 178 20.56 23.58 28.23
CA LEU A 178 19.63 24.66 27.85
C LEU A 178 18.64 24.20 26.77
#